data_AF-A0A7W9XJ14-F1
#
_entry.id   AF-A0A7W9XJ14-F1
#
_cell.length_a   1.000
_cell.length_b   1.000
_cell.length_c   1.000
_cell.angle_alpha   90.00
_cell.angle_beta   90.00
_cell.angle_gamma   90.00
#
_symmetry.space_group_name_H-M   'P 1'
#
loop_
_entity.id
_entity.type
_entity.pdbx_description
1 polymer ?
#
loop_
_entity_poly.entity_id
_entity_poly.type
_entity_poly.pdbx_seq_one_letter_code
_entity_poly.pdbx_strand_id
1 'polypeptide(L)'
;MPNPVNKINWTPEQLKYMVEQHSKMTNSQLADTIGLKVTSVRTKLYEMGFYKMRLEYWTDEQVEFLKANYKTLGDTELAEIFNQKWHKDKGWDKKHIEKKRRYLVLKRTIDEKKAIHQRNVDLGCFSMCAVKAWKQRGVSPDGTIRFWKLGDSDRPVPHIKVNGKYIHWNRWFWEQNNGSIPDGHFIVFVGDTSILTIENLRCISVEDYKREFNEREVVNLSDGYVASMITFGNKELRMQVINMPDLITAKRTQLLINRKIKQHGTEQNRRS
;
A
#
# COMPACT_ATOMS: atom_id res chain seq x y z
N MET A 1 -39.69 25.30 33.04
CA MET A 1 -38.41 24.73 32.57
C MET A 1 -37.58 25.88 32.00
N PRO A 2 -36.34 26.12 32.46
CA PRO A 2 -35.50 27.16 31.88
C PRO A 2 -35.25 26.86 30.39
N ASN A 3 -35.30 27.90 29.55
CA ASN A 3 -35.00 27.78 28.12
C ASN A 3 -33.60 27.15 27.95
N PRO A 4 -33.41 26.20 27.02
CA PRO A 4 -32.08 25.65 26.76
C PRO A 4 -31.14 26.79 26.38
N VAL A 5 -29.97 26.81 27.03
CA VAL A 5 -28.98 27.91 27.14
C VAL A 5 -28.44 28.43 25.79
N ASN A 6 -28.88 27.88 24.65
CA ASN A 6 -28.38 28.21 23.31
C ASN A 6 -29.50 28.59 22.32
N LYS A 7 -30.54 29.30 22.75
CA LYS A 7 -31.55 29.83 21.81
C LYS A 7 -30.95 31.04 21.07
N ILE A 8 -30.67 30.88 19.78
CA ILE A 8 -30.16 31.95 18.91
C ILE A 8 -31.32 32.89 18.57
N ASN A 9 -31.13 34.19 18.82
CA ASN A 9 -32.04 35.24 18.40
C ASN A 9 -31.69 35.64 16.96
N TRP A 10 -32.55 35.28 16.00
CA TRP A 10 -32.36 35.59 14.58
C TRP A 10 -32.86 37.00 14.28
N THR A 11 -32.00 37.87 13.77
CA THR A 11 -32.44 39.21 13.35
C THR A 11 -33.12 39.15 11.97
N PRO A 12 -34.07 40.05 11.66
CA PRO A 12 -34.72 40.10 10.35
C PRO A 12 -33.72 40.25 9.18
N GLU A 13 -32.63 40.99 9.38
CA GLU A 13 -31.58 41.21 8.38
C GLU A 13 -30.84 39.90 8.07
N GLN A 14 -30.54 39.09 9.09
CA GLN A 14 -29.91 37.78 8.92
C GLN A 14 -30.83 36.85 8.12
N LEU A 15 -32.12 36.81 8.45
CA LEU A 15 -33.09 35.97 7.75
C LEU A 15 -33.25 36.38 6.27
N LYS A 16 -33.34 37.68 6.01
CA LYS A 16 -33.41 38.23 4.65
C LYS A 16 -32.15 37.88 3.86
N TYR A 17 -30.98 38.10 4.45
CA TYR A 17 -29.69 37.77 3.83
C TYR A 17 -29.59 36.27 3.50
N MET A 18 -30.00 35.40 4.41
CA MET A 18 -30.01 33.94 4.21
C MET A 18 -30.89 33.55 3.01
N VAL A 19 -32.09 34.11 2.87
CA VAL A 19 -33.01 33.81 1.75
C VAL A 19 -32.42 34.29 0.42
N GLU A 20 -31.83 35.48 0.38
CA GLU A 20 -31.28 36.05 -0.86
C GLU A 20 -30.02 35.30 -1.33
N GLN A 21 -29.20 34.79 -0.40
CA GLN A 21 -27.90 34.20 -0.71
C GLN A 21 -27.87 32.66 -0.68
N HIS A 22 -28.93 31.97 -0.23
CA HIS A 22 -28.91 30.51 -0.06
C HIS A 22 -28.61 29.72 -1.35
N SER A 23 -29.02 30.25 -2.51
CA SER A 23 -28.76 29.64 -3.82
C SER A 23 -27.33 29.87 -4.32
N LYS A 24 -26.68 30.94 -3.84
CA LYS A 24 -25.35 31.39 -4.30
C LYS A 24 -24.21 30.90 -3.41
N MET A 25 -24.41 30.86 -2.09
CA MET A 25 -23.37 30.57 -1.10
C MET A 25 -23.58 29.22 -0.43
N THR A 26 -22.51 28.55 -0.01
CA THR A 26 -22.59 27.34 0.82
C THR A 26 -23.04 27.66 2.24
N ASN A 27 -23.58 26.68 2.97
CA ASN A 27 -23.99 26.90 4.37
C ASN A 27 -22.81 27.28 5.27
N SER A 28 -21.58 26.90 4.93
CA SER A 28 -20.38 27.34 5.65
C SER A 28 -20.14 28.83 5.45
N GLN A 29 -20.11 29.29 4.20
CA GLN A 29 -19.90 30.70 3.89
C GLN A 29 -20.99 31.60 4.50
N LEU A 30 -22.26 31.17 4.46
CA LEU A 30 -23.35 31.89 5.13
C LEU A 30 -23.13 31.99 6.65
N ALA A 31 -22.69 30.90 7.27
CA ALA A 31 -22.43 30.86 8.70
C ALA A 31 -21.23 31.74 9.09
N ASP A 32 -20.18 31.75 8.28
CA ASP A 32 -19.00 32.59 8.46
C ASP A 32 -19.37 34.09 8.33
N THR A 33 -20.20 34.46 7.35
CA THR A 33 -20.67 35.85 7.18
C THR A 33 -21.57 36.33 8.31
N ILE A 34 -22.44 35.45 8.83
CA ILE A 34 -23.37 35.81 9.92
C ILE A 34 -22.67 35.72 11.30
N GLY A 35 -21.53 35.04 11.41
CA GLY A 35 -20.83 34.80 12.66
C GLY A 35 -21.49 33.72 13.54
N LEU A 36 -22.12 32.71 12.93
CA LEU A 36 -22.84 31.64 13.63
C LEU A 36 -22.31 30.26 13.27
N LYS A 37 -22.75 29.23 14.02
CA LYS A 37 -22.43 27.83 13.70
C LYS A 37 -23.18 27.38 12.45
N VAL A 38 -22.49 26.66 11.54
CA VAL A 38 -23.05 26.08 10.31
C VAL A 38 -24.32 25.27 10.56
N THR A 39 -24.37 24.51 11.65
CA THR A 39 -25.55 23.72 12.03
C THR A 39 -26.77 24.58 12.31
N SER A 40 -26.59 25.72 12.97
CA SER A 40 -27.68 26.64 13.30
C SER A 40 -28.26 27.30 12.06
N VAL A 41 -27.38 27.80 11.17
CA VAL A 41 -27.79 28.38 9.88
C VAL A 41 -28.52 27.35 9.03
N ARG A 42 -27.99 26.11 8.94
CA ARG A 42 -28.62 25.03 8.18
C ARG A 42 -30.00 24.66 8.73
N THR A 43 -30.13 24.48 10.05
CA THR A 43 -31.43 24.16 10.67
C THR A 43 -32.44 25.26 10.40
N LYS A 44 -32.03 26.54 10.49
CA LYS A 44 -32.92 27.66 10.23
C LYS A 44 -33.37 27.75 8.77
N LEU A 45 -32.47 27.51 7.81
CA LEU A 45 -32.84 27.38 6.40
C LEU A 45 -33.85 26.26 6.16
N TYR A 46 -33.68 25.11 6.82
CA TYR A 46 -34.61 23.98 6.69
C TYR A 46 -35.99 24.30 7.27
N GLU A 47 -36.08 24.97 8.43
CA GLU A 47 -37.34 25.46 8.99
C GLU A 47 -38.09 26.37 8.02
N MET A 48 -37.35 27.15 7.22
CA MET A 48 -37.89 28.07 6.22
C MET A 48 -38.15 27.43 4.85
N GLY A 49 -37.92 26.11 4.69
CA GLY A 49 -38.14 25.38 3.45
C GLY A 49 -37.00 25.46 2.43
N PHE A 50 -35.84 26.04 2.80
CA PHE A 50 -34.68 26.16 1.92
C PHE A 50 -33.72 24.99 2.11
N TYR A 51 -33.93 23.93 1.33
CA TYR A 51 -33.10 22.73 1.34
C TYR A 51 -32.06 22.77 0.21
N LYS A 52 -30.77 22.68 0.56
CA LYS A 52 -29.71 22.48 -0.44
C LYS A 52 -29.69 21.07 -1.05
N MET A 53 -30.22 20.10 -0.32
CA MET A 53 -30.24 18.71 -0.75
C MET A 53 -31.56 18.10 -0.31
N ARG A 54 -32.32 17.55 -1.26
CA ARG A 54 -33.48 16.72 -0.95
C ARG A 54 -32.96 15.36 -0.51
N LEU A 55 -33.27 14.98 0.72
CA LEU A 55 -32.91 13.66 1.23
C LEU A 55 -33.89 12.65 0.64
N GLU A 56 -33.40 11.82 -0.27
CA GLU A 56 -34.13 10.64 -0.71
C GLU A 56 -34.05 9.56 0.36
N TYR A 57 -35.21 9.22 0.92
CA TYR A 57 -35.35 8.17 1.92
C TYR A 57 -35.47 6.80 1.24
N TRP A 58 -35.10 5.77 2.01
CA TRP A 58 -35.28 4.39 1.56
C TRP A 58 -36.75 4.01 1.63
N THR A 59 -37.30 3.46 0.55
CA THR A 59 -38.64 2.87 0.55
C THR A 59 -38.63 1.52 1.26
N ASP A 60 -39.80 1.05 1.71
CA ASP A 60 -39.91 -0.25 2.38
C ASP A 60 -39.52 -1.39 1.43
N GLU A 61 -39.89 -1.28 0.15
CA GLU A 61 -39.48 -2.23 -0.90
C GLU A 61 -37.95 -2.35 -1.00
N GLN A 62 -37.24 -1.22 -1.03
CA GLN A 62 -35.79 -1.18 -1.06
C GLN A 62 -35.17 -1.83 0.19
N VAL A 63 -35.78 -1.60 1.36
CA VAL A 63 -35.34 -2.19 2.62
C VAL A 63 -35.52 -3.70 2.62
N GLU A 64 -36.67 -4.20 2.17
CA GLU A 64 -36.93 -5.64 2.09
C GLU A 64 -36.02 -6.33 1.07
N PHE A 65 -35.79 -5.73 -0.09
CA PHE A 65 -34.83 -6.25 -1.06
C PHE A 65 -33.41 -6.33 -0.47
N LEU A 66 -32.97 -5.31 0.27
CA LEU A 66 -31.68 -5.34 0.95
C LEU A 66 -31.61 -6.46 1.99
N LYS A 67 -32.63 -6.63 2.84
CA LYS A 67 -32.70 -7.69 3.86
C LYS A 67 -32.62 -9.09 3.23
N ALA A 68 -33.29 -9.30 2.10
CA ALA A 68 -33.28 -10.59 1.41
C ALA A 68 -31.92 -10.94 0.80
N ASN A 69 -31.15 -9.94 0.34
CA ASN A 69 -29.97 -10.18 -0.51
C ASN A 69 -28.62 -9.85 0.15
N TYR A 70 -28.58 -9.19 1.31
CA TYR A 70 -27.31 -8.68 1.87
C TYR A 70 -26.29 -9.77 2.25
N LYS A 71 -26.74 -11.01 2.47
CA LYS A 71 -25.89 -12.16 2.85
C LYS A 71 -25.17 -12.74 1.64
N THR A 72 -25.83 -12.73 0.48
CA THR A 72 -25.33 -13.31 -0.75
C THR A 72 -24.64 -12.28 -1.63
N LEU A 73 -25.13 -11.04 -1.68
CA LEU A 73 -24.58 -9.97 -2.53
C LEU A 73 -23.66 -9.04 -1.76
N GLY A 74 -22.57 -8.61 -2.40
CA GLY A 74 -21.66 -7.59 -1.90
C GLY A 74 -22.27 -6.19 -1.99
N ASP A 75 -21.76 -5.25 -1.18
CA ASP A 75 -22.34 -3.90 -1.10
C ASP A 75 -22.15 -3.10 -2.40
N THR A 76 -21.12 -3.41 -3.21
CA THR A 76 -20.93 -2.80 -4.53
C THR A 76 -21.95 -3.32 -5.53
N GLU A 77 -22.15 -4.64 -5.62
CA GLU A 77 -23.14 -5.25 -6.52
C GLU A 77 -24.56 -4.79 -6.16
N LEU A 78 -24.87 -4.72 -4.86
CA LEU A 78 -26.14 -4.15 -4.39
C LEU A 78 -26.32 -2.71 -4.86
N ALA A 79 -25.28 -1.87 -4.78
CA ALA A 79 -25.37 -0.50 -5.27
C ALA A 79 -25.65 -0.44 -6.78
N GLU A 80 -25.02 -1.32 -7.58
CA GLU A 80 -25.26 -1.41 -9.02
C GLU A 80 -26.71 -1.84 -9.33
N ILE A 81 -27.23 -2.85 -8.64
CA ILE A 81 -28.63 -3.28 -8.77
C ILE A 81 -29.59 -2.16 -8.37
N PHE A 82 -29.27 -1.43 -7.30
CA PHE A 82 -30.10 -0.31 -6.85
C PHE A 82 -30.11 0.83 -7.88
N ASN A 83 -28.99 1.15 -8.51
CA ASN A 83 -28.94 2.13 -9.61
C ASN A 83 -29.82 1.73 -10.80
N GLN A 84 -29.93 0.42 -11.08
CA GLN A 84 -30.77 -0.08 -12.17
C GLN A 84 -32.26 -0.08 -11.81
N LYS A 85 -32.62 -0.49 -10.59
CA LYS A 85 -34.02 -0.66 -10.17
C LYS A 85 -34.67 0.62 -9.62
N TRP A 86 -33.93 1.39 -8.84
CA TRP A 86 -34.44 2.58 -8.15
C TRP A 86 -33.51 3.76 -8.43
N HIS A 87 -33.76 4.45 -9.54
CA HIS A 87 -32.95 5.61 -9.92
C HIS A 87 -32.92 6.65 -8.80
N LYS A 88 -31.72 7.19 -8.56
CA LYS A 88 -31.42 8.24 -7.60
C LYS A 88 -30.53 9.26 -8.27
N ASP A 89 -30.77 10.56 -8.09
CA ASP A 89 -30.04 11.62 -8.80
C ASP A 89 -28.52 11.58 -8.54
N LYS A 90 -28.14 11.27 -7.30
CA LYS A 90 -26.73 11.11 -6.91
C LYS A 90 -26.17 9.71 -7.25
N GLY A 91 -27.04 8.79 -7.66
CA GLY A 91 -26.78 7.37 -7.70
C GLY A 91 -26.65 6.73 -6.32
N TRP A 92 -26.71 5.42 -6.33
CA TRP A 92 -26.37 4.53 -5.23
C TRP A 92 -24.88 4.20 -5.30
N ASP A 93 -24.21 4.32 -4.16
CA ASP A 93 -22.83 3.85 -4.00
C ASP A 93 -22.77 2.79 -2.89
N LYS A 94 -21.62 2.11 -2.81
CA LYS A 94 -21.34 1.14 -1.75
C LYS A 94 -21.58 1.70 -0.34
N LYS A 95 -21.29 2.98 -0.11
CA LYS A 95 -21.41 3.62 1.20
C LYS A 95 -22.87 3.82 1.62
N HIS A 96 -23.78 4.10 0.68
CA HIS A 96 -25.21 4.15 0.95
C HIS A 96 -25.73 2.78 1.45
N ILE A 97 -25.37 1.69 0.75
CA ILE A 97 -25.74 0.33 1.13
C ILE A 97 -25.14 -0.04 2.50
N GLU A 98 -23.84 0.18 2.70
CA GLU A 98 -23.13 -0.08 3.96
C GLU A 98 -23.80 0.65 5.14
N LYS A 99 -24.11 1.93 4.95
CA LYS A 99 -24.75 2.78 5.97
C LYS A 99 -26.15 2.27 6.32
N LYS A 100 -26.98 1.96 5.33
CA LYS A 100 -28.34 1.46 5.58
C LYS A 100 -28.32 0.10 6.29
N ARG A 101 -27.46 -0.83 5.86
CA ARG A 101 -27.26 -2.11 6.55
C ARG A 101 -26.89 -1.91 8.02
N ARG A 102 -26.00 -0.95 8.31
CA ARG A 102 -25.59 -0.65 9.69
C ARG A 102 -26.76 -0.17 10.54
N TYR A 103 -27.61 0.70 10.00
CA TYR A 103 -28.82 1.16 10.70
C TYR A 103 -29.83 0.04 10.94
N LEU A 104 -29.91 -0.93 10.03
CA LEU A 104 -30.74 -2.12 10.17
C LEU A 104 -30.05 -3.25 10.97
N VAL A 105 -28.83 -3.02 11.48
CA VAL A 105 -28.01 -3.98 12.22
C VAL A 105 -27.76 -5.30 11.44
N LEU A 106 -27.75 -5.22 10.10
CA LEU A 106 -27.51 -6.36 9.22
C LEU A 106 -26.00 -6.66 9.16
N LYS A 107 -25.54 -7.60 9.99
CA LYS A 107 -24.14 -8.08 10.02
C LYS A 107 -24.00 -9.33 9.15
N ARG A 108 -22.90 -9.42 8.40
CA ARG A 108 -22.50 -10.65 7.69
C ARG A 108 -21.61 -11.51 8.59
N THR A 109 -21.74 -12.82 8.53
CA THR A 109 -20.80 -13.77 9.13
C THR A 109 -19.45 -13.74 8.39
N ILE A 110 -18.43 -14.40 8.96
CA ILE A 110 -17.12 -14.53 8.30
C ILE A 110 -17.26 -15.36 7.01
N ASP A 111 -18.05 -16.43 7.05
CA ASP A 111 -18.23 -17.33 5.91
C ASP A 111 -19.01 -16.67 4.77
N GLU A 112 -20.05 -15.89 5.08
CA GLU A 112 -20.77 -15.08 4.08
C GLU A 112 -19.82 -14.08 3.40
N LYS A 113 -18.91 -13.44 4.15
CA LYS A 113 -17.91 -12.54 3.57
C LYS A 113 -16.92 -13.27 2.67
N LYS A 114 -16.46 -14.48 3.07
CA LYS A 114 -15.58 -15.33 2.26
C LYS A 114 -16.26 -15.76 0.97
N ALA A 115 -17.53 -16.18 1.03
CA ALA A 115 -18.32 -16.58 -0.14
C ALA A 115 -18.49 -15.42 -1.14
N ILE A 116 -18.84 -14.22 -0.66
CA ILE A 116 -18.91 -13.01 -1.51
C ILE A 116 -17.55 -12.68 -2.12
N HIS A 117 -16.48 -12.80 -1.33
CA HIS A 117 -15.12 -12.53 -1.82
C HIS A 117 -14.73 -13.52 -2.92
N GLN A 118 -14.94 -14.82 -2.71
CA GLN A 118 -14.65 -15.84 -3.71
C GLN A 118 -15.43 -15.61 -5.00
N ARG A 119 -16.75 -15.34 -4.91
CA ARG A 119 -17.54 -14.99 -6.11
C ARG A 119 -16.96 -13.80 -6.85
N ASN A 120 -16.56 -12.74 -6.15
CA ASN A 120 -15.96 -11.56 -6.79
C ASN A 120 -14.60 -11.87 -7.43
N VAL A 121 -13.85 -12.85 -6.92
CA VAL A 121 -12.64 -13.37 -7.55
C VAL A 121 -13.00 -14.13 -8.83
N ASP A 122 -13.98 -15.03 -8.77
CA ASP A 122 -14.42 -15.86 -9.89
C ASP A 122 -15.01 -15.01 -11.04
N LEU A 123 -15.73 -13.93 -10.71
CA LEU A 123 -16.22 -12.93 -11.66
C LEU A 123 -15.12 -11.99 -12.21
N GLY A 124 -13.89 -12.13 -11.74
CA GLY A 124 -12.76 -11.33 -12.18
C GLY A 124 -12.82 -9.86 -11.72
N CYS A 125 -13.67 -9.51 -10.75
CA CYS A 125 -13.81 -8.12 -10.28
C CYS A 125 -12.48 -7.53 -9.78
N PHE A 126 -11.60 -8.37 -9.22
CA PHE A 126 -10.30 -7.95 -8.69
C PHE A 126 -9.19 -7.86 -9.76
N SER A 127 -9.36 -8.49 -10.93
CA SER A 127 -8.33 -8.48 -11.99
C SER A 127 -8.01 -7.06 -12.47
N MET A 128 -9.03 -6.20 -12.52
CA MET A 128 -8.93 -4.82 -12.98
C MET A 128 -8.52 -3.83 -11.88
N CYS A 129 -8.44 -4.24 -10.61
CA CYS A 129 -8.19 -3.31 -9.51
C CYS A 129 -6.83 -2.62 -9.62
N ALA A 130 -5.76 -3.36 -9.94
CA ALA A 130 -4.43 -2.79 -10.10
C ALA A 130 -4.40 -1.78 -11.26
N VAL A 131 -5.02 -2.13 -12.39
CA VAL A 131 -5.11 -1.27 -13.58
C VAL A 131 -5.87 0.03 -13.26
N LYS A 132 -7.03 -0.06 -12.60
CA LYS A 132 -7.82 1.12 -12.18
C LYS A 132 -7.04 2.00 -11.21
N ALA A 133 -6.37 1.39 -10.23
CA ALA A 133 -5.56 2.12 -9.26
C ALA A 133 -4.39 2.86 -9.94
N TRP A 134 -3.74 2.24 -10.92
CA TRP A 134 -2.67 2.86 -11.69
C TRP A 134 -3.17 3.98 -12.62
N LYS A 135 -4.34 3.81 -13.24
CA LYS A 135 -4.97 4.90 -14.01
C LYS A 135 -5.26 6.13 -13.15
N GLN A 136 -5.76 5.92 -11.92
CA GLN A 136 -6.12 7.02 -11.03
C GLN A 136 -4.90 7.71 -10.39
N ARG A 137 -3.91 6.93 -9.93
CA ARG A 137 -2.71 7.49 -9.26
C ARG A 137 -1.66 8.00 -10.24
N GLY A 138 -1.82 7.69 -11.52
CA GLY A 138 -0.80 7.88 -12.52
C GLY A 138 0.24 6.77 -12.48
N VAL A 139 0.87 6.58 -13.64
CA VAL A 139 1.95 5.63 -13.85
C VAL A 139 3.23 6.45 -13.97
N SER A 140 4.25 6.15 -13.17
CA SER A 140 5.54 6.87 -13.30
C SER A 140 6.05 6.78 -14.74
N PRO A 141 6.58 7.87 -15.32
CA PRO A 141 7.10 7.85 -16.69
C PRO A 141 8.30 6.92 -16.82
N ASP A 142 8.56 6.45 -18.04
CA ASP A 142 9.79 5.73 -18.34
C ASP A 142 11.01 6.64 -18.06
N GLY A 143 12.11 6.03 -17.62
CA GLY A 143 13.29 6.73 -17.07
C GLY A 143 13.22 7.01 -15.57
N THR A 144 12.04 6.87 -14.92
CA THR A 144 11.95 7.06 -13.46
C THR A 144 12.78 6.02 -12.71
N ILE A 145 13.69 6.49 -11.85
CA ILE A 145 14.49 5.65 -10.96
C ILE A 145 13.81 5.54 -9.59
N ARG A 146 13.74 4.33 -9.02
CA ARG A 146 13.25 4.07 -7.67
C ARG A 146 14.23 3.20 -6.89
N PHE A 147 14.34 3.47 -5.60
CA PHE A 147 15.17 2.72 -4.67
C PHE A 147 14.30 1.76 -3.86
N TRP A 148 14.53 0.45 -4.01
CA TRP A 148 13.76 -0.59 -3.32
C TRP A 148 14.65 -1.39 -2.36
N LYS A 149 14.16 -1.65 -1.15
CA LYS A 149 14.82 -2.58 -0.23
C LYS A 149 14.53 -4.02 -0.66
N LEU A 150 15.57 -4.85 -0.77
CA LEU A 150 15.43 -6.26 -1.11
C LEU A 150 15.44 -7.10 0.18
N GLY A 151 14.28 -7.60 0.60
CA GLY A 151 14.13 -8.36 1.84
C GLY A 151 14.51 -7.54 3.07
N ASP A 152 15.29 -8.14 3.98
CA ASP A 152 15.77 -7.50 5.21
C ASP A 152 17.04 -6.64 4.99
N SER A 153 17.49 -6.45 3.74
CA SER A 153 18.65 -5.61 3.47
C SER A 153 18.32 -4.14 3.66
N ASP A 154 19.13 -3.44 4.47
CA ASP A 154 19.03 -1.99 4.59
C ASP A 154 19.59 -1.23 3.38
N ARG A 155 20.28 -1.92 2.47
CA ARG A 155 20.82 -1.32 1.25
C ARG A 155 19.75 -1.25 0.18
N PRO A 156 19.25 -0.06 -0.19
CA PRO A 156 18.31 0.06 -1.27
C PRO A 156 18.99 -0.21 -2.62
N VAL A 157 18.28 -0.89 -3.51
CA VAL A 157 18.74 -1.21 -4.86
C VAL A 157 17.99 -0.33 -5.87
N PRO A 158 18.71 0.41 -6.74
CA PRO A 158 18.08 1.25 -7.75
C PRO A 158 17.47 0.42 -8.88
N HIS A 159 16.24 0.75 -9.26
CA HIS A 159 15.50 0.20 -10.38
C HIS A 159 15.05 1.34 -11.30
N ILE A 160 15.23 1.18 -12.60
CA ILE A 160 14.77 2.14 -13.60
C ILE A 160 13.57 1.58 -14.35
N LYS A 161 12.63 2.47 -14.66
CA LYS A 161 11.48 2.11 -15.47
C LYS A 161 11.77 2.20 -16.96
N VAL A 162 11.60 1.10 -17.69
CA VAL A 162 11.83 1.00 -19.13
C VAL A 162 10.69 0.21 -19.76
N ASN A 163 10.02 0.77 -20.76
CA ASN A 163 8.87 0.17 -21.46
C ASN A 163 7.79 -0.32 -20.49
N GLY A 164 7.46 0.50 -19.49
CA GLY A 164 6.44 0.19 -18.50
C GLY A 164 6.85 -0.78 -17.38
N LYS A 165 8.04 -1.39 -17.43
CA LYS A 165 8.54 -2.33 -16.40
C LYS A 165 9.73 -1.74 -15.65
N TYR A 166 9.83 -2.06 -14.35
CA TYR A 166 11.03 -1.73 -13.58
C TYR A 166 12.06 -2.85 -13.72
N ILE A 167 13.27 -2.49 -14.11
CA ILE A 167 14.43 -3.38 -14.20
C ILE A 167 15.57 -2.81 -13.34
N HIS A 168 16.54 -3.65 -12.97
CA HIS A 168 17.69 -3.19 -12.20
C HIS A 168 18.49 -2.12 -12.98
N TRP A 169 18.74 -0.97 -12.34
CA TRP A 169 19.34 0.20 -12.99
C TRP A 169 20.75 -0.10 -13.52
N ASN A 170 21.57 -0.79 -12.73
CA ASN A 170 22.96 -1.11 -13.09
C ASN A 170 23.06 -1.95 -14.38
N ARG A 171 22.16 -2.93 -14.55
CA ARG A 171 22.12 -3.76 -15.77
C ARG A 171 21.81 -2.91 -16.99
N TRP A 172 20.72 -2.13 -16.91
CA TRP A 172 20.29 -1.27 -18.01
C TRP A 172 21.37 -0.24 -18.36
N PHE A 173 21.92 0.44 -17.36
CA PHE A 173 22.92 1.50 -17.57
C PHE A 173 24.23 0.96 -18.14
N TRP A 174 24.65 -0.23 -17.72
CA TRP A 174 25.78 -0.92 -18.33
C TRP A 174 25.54 -1.21 -19.81
N GLU A 175 24.37 -1.79 -20.15
CA GLU A 175 24.01 -2.13 -21.53
C GLU A 175 23.98 -0.89 -22.45
N GLN A 176 23.58 0.28 -21.94
CA GLN A 176 23.61 1.53 -22.71
C GLN A 176 25.03 2.03 -23.02
N ASN A 177 26.01 1.76 -22.15
CA ASN A 177 27.37 2.31 -22.29
C ASN A 177 28.36 1.31 -22.91
N ASN A 178 28.23 0.02 -22.61
CA ASN A 178 29.21 -1.02 -22.96
C ASN A 178 28.64 -2.12 -23.88
N GLY A 179 27.34 -2.08 -24.17
CA GLY A 179 26.65 -3.11 -24.95
C GLY A 179 26.22 -4.32 -24.11
N SER A 180 25.86 -5.41 -24.80
CA SER A 180 25.30 -6.61 -24.18
C SER A 180 26.21 -7.20 -23.11
N ILE A 181 25.63 -7.58 -21.98
CA ILE A 181 26.38 -8.24 -20.89
C ILE A 181 26.74 -9.66 -21.36
N PRO A 182 28.03 -10.06 -21.31
CA PRO A 182 28.43 -11.39 -21.71
C PRO A 182 27.74 -12.48 -20.87
N ASP A 183 27.52 -13.65 -21.47
CA ASP A 183 26.93 -14.78 -20.75
C ASP A 183 27.80 -15.16 -19.54
N GLY A 184 27.14 -15.51 -18.44
CA GLY A 184 27.82 -15.84 -17.19
C GLY A 184 28.48 -14.64 -16.49
N HIS A 185 28.07 -13.41 -16.79
CA HIS A 185 28.55 -12.21 -16.09
C HIS A 185 27.45 -11.48 -15.34
N PHE A 186 27.84 -10.81 -14.26
CA PHE A 186 26.99 -9.92 -13.48
C PHE A 186 27.53 -8.49 -13.51
N ILE A 187 26.61 -7.53 -13.42
CA ILE A 187 26.96 -6.14 -13.16
C ILE A 187 26.78 -5.87 -11.68
N VAL A 188 27.84 -5.46 -11.01
CA VAL A 188 27.83 -5.20 -9.56
C VAL A 188 28.28 -3.77 -9.28
N PHE A 189 27.75 -3.20 -8.20
CA PHE A 189 28.24 -1.93 -7.67
C PHE A 189 29.58 -2.16 -6.96
N VAL A 190 30.54 -1.28 -7.21
CA VAL A 190 31.84 -1.29 -6.52
C VAL A 190 31.72 -0.67 -5.13
N GLY A 191 30.92 0.40 -5.00
CA GLY A 191 30.68 1.14 -3.76
C GLY A 191 29.21 1.26 -3.38
N ASP A 192 28.80 2.48 -3.01
CA ASP A 192 27.42 2.78 -2.60
C ASP A 192 26.45 2.66 -3.78
N THR A 193 25.31 1.97 -3.57
CA THR A 193 24.25 1.77 -4.55
C THR A 193 23.47 3.06 -4.86
N SER A 194 23.67 4.12 -4.08
CA SER A 194 23.13 5.46 -4.33
C SER A 194 23.89 6.24 -5.41
N ILE A 195 25.16 5.88 -5.68
CA ILE A 195 26.02 6.57 -6.64
C ILE A 195 25.82 5.94 -8.02
N LEU A 196 25.03 6.59 -8.85
CA LEU A 196 24.58 6.09 -10.15
C LEU A 196 25.52 6.52 -11.30
N THR A 197 26.77 6.08 -11.27
CA THR A 197 27.76 6.38 -12.32
C THR A 197 28.37 5.10 -12.91
N ILE A 198 28.97 5.18 -14.11
CA ILE A 198 29.50 4.00 -14.79
C ILE A 198 30.77 3.48 -14.11
N GLU A 199 31.55 4.39 -13.53
CA GLU A 199 32.78 4.08 -12.79
C GLU A 199 32.48 3.30 -11.49
N ASN A 200 31.26 3.44 -10.96
CA ASN A 200 30.80 2.68 -9.81
C ASN A 200 30.22 1.31 -10.19
N LEU A 201 30.23 0.95 -11.47
CA LEU A 201 29.83 -0.36 -11.97
C LEU A 201 31.03 -1.13 -12.47
N ARG A 202 30.99 -2.46 -12.28
CA ARG A 202 31.90 -3.37 -12.95
C ARG A 202 31.17 -4.62 -13.41
N CYS A 203 31.59 -5.13 -14.55
CA CYS A 203 31.21 -6.45 -15.04
C CYS A 203 32.16 -7.48 -14.44
N ILE A 204 31.61 -8.53 -13.85
CA ILE A 204 32.36 -9.59 -13.20
C ILE A 204 31.81 -10.95 -13.63
N SER A 205 32.70 -11.90 -13.95
CA SER A 205 32.30 -13.27 -14.26
C SER A 205 31.65 -13.93 -13.03
N VAL A 206 30.80 -14.92 -13.23
CA VAL A 206 30.21 -15.70 -12.13
C VAL A 206 31.31 -16.36 -11.29
N GLU A 207 32.39 -16.87 -11.90
CA GLU A 207 33.51 -17.45 -11.16
C GLU A 207 34.21 -16.41 -10.29
N ASP A 208 34.52 -15.23 -10.82
CA ASP A 208 35.20 -14.18 -10.09
C ASP A 208 34.31 -13.59 -9.00
N TYR A 209 33.02 -13.44 -9.26
CA TYR A 209 32.08 -13.00 -8.23
C TYR A 209 32.02 -13.99 -7.07
N LYS A 210 31.96 -15.30 -7.37
CA LYS A 210 32.04 -16.34 -6.34
C LYS A 210 33.38 -16.31 -5.63
N ARG A 211 34.48 -16.10 -6.35
CA ARG A 211 35.83 -16.01 -5.80
C ARG A 211 35.95 -14.84 -4.83
N GLU A 212 35.56 -13.63 -5.23
CA GLU A 212 35.56 -12.44 -4.37
C GLU A 212 34.63 -12.60 -3.17
N PHE A 213 33.42 -13.12 -3.39
CA PHE A 213 32.46 -13.36 -2.32
C PHE A 213 33.01 -14.38 -1.32
N ASN A 214 33.69 -15.43 -1.82
CA ASN A 214 34.40 -16.36 -0.97
C ASN A 214 35.56 -15.62 -0.29
N GLU A 215 36.49 -15.01 -1.00
CA GLU A 215 37.69 -14.32 -0.49
C GLU A 215 37.43 -13.25 0.57
N ARG A 216 36.21 -12.68 0.63
CA ARG A 216 35.79 -11.93 1.82
C ARG A 216 36.07 -12.75 3.07
N GLU A 217 36.95 -12.23 3.91
CA GLU A 217 37.33 -12.91 5.13
C GLU A 217 36.09 -13.21 5.96
N VAL A 218 35.99 -14.44 6.47
CA VAL A 218 34.91 -14.85 7.39
C VAL A 218 34.85 -13.93 8.61
N VAL A 219 35.97 -13.29 8.95
CA VAL A 219 36.12 -12.26 9.98
C VAL A 219 35.19 -11.06 9.73
N ASN A 220 34.86 -10.76 8.48
CA ASN A 220 34.01 -9.63 8.08
C ASN A 220 32.51 -9.96 7.96
N LEU A 221 32.08 -11.18 8.31
CA LEU A 221 30.65 -11.51 8.38
C LEU A 221 30.00 -10.77 9.55
N SER A 222 28.80 -10.21 9.37
CA SER A 222 28.10 -9.54 10.47
C SER A 222 27.64 -10.55 11.54
N ASP A 223 27.59 -10.11 12.82
CA ASP A 223 27.12 -10.96 13.93
C ASP A 223 25.71 -11.49 13.66
N GLY A 224 24.84 -10.65 13.10
CA GLY A 224 23.49 -11.05 12.73
C GLY A 224 23.46 -12.17 11.69
N TYR A 225 24.40 -12.20 10.74
CA TYR A 225 24.50 -13.29 9.75
C TYR A 225 25.03 -14.57 10.41
N VAL A 226 26.09 -14.49 11.21
CA VAL A 226 26.65 -15.63 11.94
C VAL A 226 25.60 -16.24 12.88
N ALA A 227 24.85 -15.41 13.60
CA ALA A 227 23.74 -15.84 14.46
C ALA A 227 22.68 -16.61 13.65
N SER A 228 22.34 -16.15 12.45
CA SER A 228 21.33 -16.81 11.62
C SER A 228 21.73 -18.22 11.17
N MET A 229 23.04 -18.48 11.04
CA MET A 229 23.57 -19.82 10.75
C MET A 229 23.46 -20.77 11.94
N ILE A 230 23.43 -20.25 13.17
CA ILE A 230 23.30 -21.04 14.39
C ILE A 230 21.83 -21.39 14.63
N THR A 231 20.93 -20.45 14.37
CA THR A 231 19.52 -20.55 14.78
C THR A 231 18.56 -21.08 13.71
N PHE A 232 19.07 -21.38 12.50
CA PHE A 232 18.32 -21.98 11.39
C PHE A 232 16.99 -21.26 11.07
N GLY A 233 16.98 -19.92 11.19
CA GLY A 233 15.82 -19.09 10.82
C GLY A 233 14.88 -18.74 11.98
N ASN A 234 15.10 -19.23 13.20
CA ASN A 234 14.35 -18.77 14.38
C ASN A 234 14.75 -17.33 14.76
N LYS A 235 13.82 -16.37 14.62
CA LYS A 235 14.06 -14.94 14.86
C LYS A 235 14.30 -14.60 16.33
N GLU A 236 13.54 -15.19 17.24
CA GLU A 236 13.68 -14.93 18.68
C GLU A 236 15.04 -15.45 19.19
N LEU A 237 15.39 -16.68 18.82
CA LEU A 237 16.69 -17.26 19.16
C LEU A 237 17.85 -16.47 18.52
N ARG A 238 17.67 -15.95 17.30
CA ARG A 238 18.68 -15.12 16.65
C ARG A 238 18.99 -13.87 17.47
N MET A 239 17.98 -13.20 18.02
CA MET A 239 18.18 -12.03 18.88
C MET A 239 18.94 -12.37 20.16
N GLN A 240 18.68 -13.54 20.74
CA GLN A 240 19.42 -14.02 21.92
C GLN A 240 20.89 -14.30 21.57
N VAL A 241 21.14 -15.01 20.46
CA VAL A 241 22.49 -15.39 20.00
C VAL A 241 23.33 -14.18 19.58
N ILE A 242 22.73 -13.13 19.01
CA ILE A 242 23.45 -11.88 18.69
C ILE A 242 24.10 -11.27 19.94
N ASN A 243 23.46 -11.40 21.11
CA ASN A 243 23.97 -10.87 22.37
C ASN A 243 25.00 -11.81 23.05
N MET A 244 25.41 -12.91 22.41
CA MET A 244 26.37 -13.88 22.92
C MET A 244 27.68 -13.86 22.09
N PRO A 245 28.61 -12.92 22.37
CA PRO A 245 29.81 -12.70 21.53
C PRO A 245 30.73 -13.93 21.43
N ASP A 246 30.80 -14.74 22.49
CA ASP A 246 31.62 -15.96 22.52
C ASP A 246 31.12 -17.00 21.51
N LEU A 247 29.80 -17.19 21.44
CA LEU A 247 29.18 -18.15 20.53
C LEU A 247 29.35 -17.71 19.07
N ILE A 248 29.23 -16.41 18.81
CA ILE A 248 29.51 -15.83 17.49
C ILE A 248 30.97 -16.03 17.10
N THR A 249 31.91 -15.77 18.01
CA THR A 249 33.35 -15.92 17.78
C THR A 249 33.70 -17.39 17.51
N ALA A 250 33.19 -18.32 18.34
CA ALA A 250 33.37 -19.75 18.14
C ALA A 250 32.84 -20.20 16.77
N LYS A 251 31.67 -19.71 16.35
CA LYS A 251 31.09 -20.03 15.04
C LYS A 251 31.92 -19.46 13.89
N ARG A 252 32.43 -18.24 13.99
CA ARG A 252 33.36 -17.66 13.00
C ARG A 252 34.62 -18.51 12.86
N THR A 253 35.22 -18.93 13.96
CA THR A 253 36.40 -19.83 13.97
C THR A 253 36.07 -21.18 13.32
N GLN A 254 34.91 -21.77 13.64
CA GLN A 254 34.46 -23.01 13.01
C GLN A 254 34.32 -22.85 11.48
N LEU A 255 33.74 -21.75 11.01
CA LEU A 255 33.59 -21.46 9.58
C LEU A 255 34.94 -21.28 8.88
N LEU A 256 35.89 -20.60 9.53
CA LEU A 256 37.28 -20.45 9.04
C LEU A 256 37.97 -21.80 8.89
N ILE A 257 37.86 -22.68 9.89
CA ILE A 257 38.46 -24.02 9.88
C ILE A 257 37.85 -24.86 8.74
N ASN A 258 36.52 -24.92 8.66
CA ASN A 258 35.83 -25.68 7.60
C ASN A 258 36.24 -25.23 6.20
N ARG A 259 36.47 -23.93 6.02
CA ARG A 259 36.95 -23.37 4.77
C ARG A 259 38.38 -23.79 4.44
N LYS A 260 39.30 -23.72 5.41
CA LYS A 260 40.69 -24.18 5.23
C LYS A 260 40.75 -25.66 4.87
N ILE A 261 39.94 -26.50 5.53
CA ILE A 261 39.83 -27.94 5.22
C ILE A 261 39.40 -28.14 3.76
N LYS A 262 38.36 -27.42 3.31
CA LYS A 262 37.86 -27.52 1.93
C LYS A 262 38.90 -27.06 0.89
N GLN A 263 39.65 -26.00 1.19
CA GLN A 263 40.72 -25.52 0.31
C GLN A 263 41.82 -26.57 0.14
N HIS A 264 42.32 -27.13 1.25
CA HIS A 264 43.35 -28.18 1.20
C HIS A 264 42.88 -29.44 0.45
N GLY A 265 41.64 -29.90 0.68
CA GLY A 265 41.09 -31.05 -0.06
C GLY A 265 40.98 -30.80 -1.57
N THR A 266 40.68 -29.56 -1.97
CA THR A 266 40.59 -29.20 -3.40
C THR A 266 41.98 -29.15 -4.06
N GLU A 267 43.00 -28.69 -3.35
CA GLU A 267 44.38 -28.65 -3.85
C GLU A 267 44.98 -30.04 -4.03
N GLN A 268 44.72 -30.97 -3.11
CA GLN A 268 45.18 -32.37 -3.23
C GLN A 268 44.57 -33.07 -4.46
N ASN A 269 43.27 -32.86 -4.70
CA ASN A 269 42.57 -33.43 -5.85
C ASN A 269 43.02 -32.83 -7.20
N ARG A 270 43.61 -31.63 -7.21
CA ARG A 270 44.17 -31.02 -8.44
C ARG A 270 45.60 -31.47 -8.75
N ARG A 271 46.31 -32.01 -7.76
CA ARG A 271 47.68 -32.52 -7.90
C ARG A 271 47.74 -34.01 -8.19
N SER A 272 46.61 -34.72 -8.05
CA SER A 272 46.43 -36.14 -8.38
C SER A 272 45.82 -36.25 -9.76
#